data_AF-A0AA39UHG5-F1
#
_entry.id   AF-A0AA39UHG5-F1
#
_cell.length_a   1.000
_cell.length_b   1.000
_cell.length_c   1.000
_cell.angle_alpha   90.00
_cell.angle_beta   90.00
_cell.angle_gamma   90.00
#
_symmetry.space_group_name_H-M   'P 1'
#
loop_
_entity.id
_entity.type
_entity.pdbx_description
1 polymer ?
#
loop_
_entity_poly.entity_id
_entity_poly.type
_entity_poly.pdbx_seq_one_letter_code
_entity_poly.pdbx_strand_id
1 'polypeptide(L)'
;MKLMFSTAFFTSALLAVAASASVAPIRRDIFTPPITSPTTGTVWTVKTIQNVTWDTSNPPSPITDRNRSSIRLIKSGGQLPVVLADQFDILLGSIEVEVPWVIQGDDYSLVLFGDSGNRGEPFTITGGPSS
;
A
#
# COMPACT_ATOMS: atom_id res chain seq x y z
N MET A 1 31.45 -77.52 31.48
CA MET A 1 31.50 -76.40 32.44
C MET A 1 32.63 -75.46 32.05
N LYS A 2 32.33 -74.36 31.34
CA LYS A 2 33.26 -73.23 31.18
C LYS A 2 32.54 -71.98 30.63
N LEU A 3 32.45 -71.00 31.53
CA LEU A 3 32.39 -69.55 31.40
C LEU A 3 31.47 -68.86 30.36
N MET A 4 30.65 -67.98 30.92
CA MET A 4 29.83 -66.95 30.28
C MET A 4 30.70 -65.92 29.54
N PHE A 5 30.24 -65.47 28.37
CA PHE A 5 30.63 -64.18 27.80
C PHE A 5 29.37 -63.36 27.49
N SER A 6 29.19 -62.31 28.28
CA SER A 6 28.19 -61.26 28.10
C SER A 6 28.55 -60.45 26.86
N THR A 7 27.65 -60.33 25.90
CA THR A 7 27.80 -59.36 24.79
C THR A 7 26.71 -58.32 24.94
N ALA A 8 27.12 -57.13 25.36
CA ALA A 8 26.25 -55.98 25.57
C ALA A 8 25.66 -55.50 24.24
N PHE A 9 24.35 -55.24 24.24
CA PHE A 9 23.66 -54.52 23.17
C PHE A 9 24.10 -53.05 23.18
N PHE A 10 24.83 -52.61 22.15
CA PHE A 10 25.08 -51.19 21.90
C PHE A 10 24.11 -50.68 20.83
N THR A 11 22.92 -50.24 21.24
CA THR A 11 22.02 -49.47 20.37
C THR A 11 22.42 -48.00 20.43
N SER A 12 23.19 -47.54 19.44
CA SER A 12 23.46 -46.11 19.25
C SER A 12 22.23 -45.45 18.64
N ALA A 13 21.46 -44.74 19.45
CA ALA A 13 20.38 -43.89 18.96
C ALA A 13 20.96 -42.53 18.55
N LEU A 14 21.09 -42.31 17.23
CA LEU A 14 21.37 -40.97 16.70
C LEU A 14 20.12 -40.10 16.88
N LEU A 15 20.12 -39.24 17.90
CA LEU A 15 19.19 -38.12 17.96
C LEU A 15 19.61 -37.07 16.93
N ALA A 16 18.87 -36.99 15.82
CA ALA A 16 18.96 -35.84 14.93
C ALA A 16 18.24 -34.66 15.60
N VAL A 17 19.01 -33.75 16.19
CA VAL A 17 18.48 -32.45 16.64
C VAL A 17 18.28 -31.59 15.41
N ALA A 18 17.04 -31.50 14.92
CA ALA A 18 16.69 -30.49 13.94
C ALA A 18 16.72 -29.11 14.63
N ALA A 19 17.74 -28.31 14.33
CA ALA A 19 17.78 -26.93 14.77
C ALA A 19 16.72 -26.13 14.00
N SER A 20 15.63 -25.75 14.66
CA SER A 20 14.71 -24.75 14.14
C SER A 20 15.42 -23.40 14.10
N ALA A 21 15.88 -22.97 12.92
CA ALA A 21 16.38 -21.61 12.74
C ALA A 21 15.20 -20.63 12.91
N SER A 22 15.23 -19.82 13.96
CA SER A 22 14.29 -18.70 14.12
C SER A 22 14.62 -17.62 13.10
N VAL A 23 13.76 -17.42 12.10
CA VAL A 23 13.84 -16.26 11.21
C VAL A 23 13.40 -15.04 12.01
N ALA A 24 14.29 -14.08 12.22
CA ALA A 24 13.93 -12.81 12.85
C ALA A 24 12.87 -12.08 11.99
N PRO A 25 11.83 -11.48 12.60
CA PRO A 25 10.83 -10.74 11.83
C PRO A 25 11.49 -9.55 11.13
N ILE A 26 11.34 -9.48 9.81
CA ILE A 26 11.79 -8.32 9.03
C ILE A 26 10.82 -7.17 9.33
N ARG A 27 11.32 -6.07 9.91
CA ARG A 27 10.56 -4.85 10.13
C ARG A 27 10.22 -4.23 8.78
N ARG A 28 8.92 -4.22 8.42
CA ARG A 28 8.40 -3.45 7.29
C ARG A 28 8.07 -2.04 7.76
N ASP A 29 8.38 -1.05 6.93
CA ASP A 29 8.09 0.35 7.22
C ASP A 29 6.94 0.88 6.36
N ILE A 30 6.26 1.87 6.92
CA ILE A 30 5.16 2.63 6.32
C ILE A 30 5.72 3.50 5.20
N PHE A 31 5.09 3.49 4.03
CA PHE A 31 5.45 4.39 2.93
C PHE A 31 4.30 5.34 2.61
N THR A 32 4.56 6.64 2.79
CA THR A 32 3.56 7.71 2.71
C THR A 32 4.00 8.77 1.69
N PRO A 33 4.02 8.44 0.38
CA PRO A 33 4.57 9.33 -0.63
C PRO A 33 3.70 10.59 -0.83
N PRO A 34 4.32 11.78 -1.00
CA PRO A 34 3.59 13.01 -1.30
C PRO A 34 2.94 12.94 -2.69
N ILE A 35 1.64 13.23 -2.77
CA ILE A 35 0.95 13.45 -4.05
C ILE A 35 1.52 14.72 -4.69
N THR A 36 1.89 14.64 -5.96
CA THR A 36 2.46 15.74 -6.75
C THR A 36 1.51 16.28 -7.82
N SER A 37 0.45 15.53 -8.16
CA SER A 37 -0.66 15.98 -9.00
C SER A 37 -1.93 15.20 -8.63
N PRO A 38 -3.11 15.85 -8.52
CA PRO A 38 -3.36 17.27 -8.74
C PRO A 38 -2.81 18.17 -7.62
N THR A 39 -2.59 19.45 -7.94
CA THR A 39 -2.19 20.50 -7.00
C THR A 39 -3.21 21.64 -6.97
N THR A 40 -3.02 22.58 -6.04
CA THR A 40 -3.81 23.83 -5.97
C THR A 40 -3.86 24.53 -7.32
N GLY A 41 -5.08 24.82 -7.79
CA GLY A 41 -5.33 25.45 -9.10
C GLY A 41 -5.55 24.45 -10.25
N THR A 42 -5.36 23.16 -10.03
CA THR A 42 -5.71 22.12 -11.01
C THR A 42 -7.24 22.06 -11.18
N VAL A 43 -7.69 21.90 -12.43
CA VAL A 43 -9.11 21.77 -12.77
C VAL A 43 -9.33 20.46 -13.53
N TRP A 44 -10.18 19.61 -12.99
CA TRP A 44 -10.64 18.37 -13.61
C TRP A 44 -12.06 18.52 -14.12
N THR A 45 -12.33 17.98 -15.30
CA THR A 45 -13.70 17.87 -15.82
C THR A 45 -14.22 16.46 -15.55
N VAL A 46 -15.45 16.31 -15.08
CA VAL A 46 -16.09 15.00 -14.87
C VAL A 46 -16.05 14.14 -16.14
N LYS A 47 -15.96 12.80 -15.98
CA LYS A 47 -15.87 11.79 -17.05
C LYS A 47 -14.66 11.93 -17.98
N THR A 48 -13.66 12.71 -17.59
CA THR A 48 -12.36 12.74 -18.28
C THR A 48 -11.36 11.81 -17.58
N ILE A 49 -10.34 11.38 -18.31
CA ILE A 49 -9.20 10.67 -17.73
C ILE A 49 -8.18 11.71 -17.27
N GLN A 50 -7.70 11.55 -16.04
CA GLN A 50 -6.73 12.45 -15.41
C GLN A 50 -5.59 11.63 -14.83
N ASN A 51 -4.37 12.18 -14.89
CA ASN A 51 -3.20 11.53 -14.32
C ASN A 51 -2.97 11.99 -12.87
N VAL A 52 -2.99 11.04 -11.94
CA VAL A 52 -2.59 11.25 -10.55
C VAL A 52 -1.13 10.87 -10.42
N THR A 53 -0.32 11.72 -9.81
CA THR A 53 1.12 11.46 -9.63
C THR A 53 1.54 11.66 -8.18
N TRP A 54 2.58 10.95 -7.77
CA TRP A 54 3.18 11.06 -6.44
C TRP A 54 4.68 10.79 -6.48
N ASP A 55 5.41 11.26 -5.48
CA ASP A 55 6.85 11.06 -5.40
C ASP A 55 7.18 9.68 -4.82
N THR A 56 7.88 8.87 -5.60
CA THR A 56 8.36 7.54 -5.18
C THR A 56 9.83 7.55 -4.76
N SER A 57 10.42 8.73 -4.53
CA SER A 57 11.79 8.84 -4.06
C SER A 57 11.95 8.25 -2.65
N ASN A 58 13.10 7.60 -2.41
CA ASN A 58 13.50 7.10 -1.09
C ASN A 58 12.51 6.11 -0.41
N PRO A 59 12.01 5.07 -1.09
CA PRO A 59 11.11 4.12 -0.46
C PRO A 59 11.84 3.25 0.58
N PRO A 60 11.20 2.88 1.70
CA PRO A 60 11.77 1.90 2.61
C PRO A 60 11.87 0.52 1.96
N SER A 61 12.73 -0.35 2.51
CA SER A 61 12.85 -1.74 2.06
C SER A 61 12.94 -2.67 3.27
N PRO A 62 11.92 -3.51 3.53
CA PRO A 62 10.66 -3.69 2.78
C PRO A 62 9.55 -2.68 3.11
N ILE A 63 8.61 -2.49 2.16
CA ILE A 63 7.40 -1.66 2.30
C ILE A 63 6.21 -2.52 2.79
N THR A 64 5.43 -2.01 3.74
CA THR A 64 4.14 -2.61 4.16
C THR A 64 3.06 -2.41 3.09
N ASP A 65 2.29 -3.46 2.77
CA ASP A 65 1.12 -3.40 1.88
C ASP A 65 1.36 -2.75 0.49
N ARG A 66 2.60 -2.84 -0.03
CA ARG A 66 3.04 -2.22 -1.29
C ARG A 66 2.05 -2.30 -2.47
N ASN A 67 1.42 -3.47 -2.65
CA ASN A 67 0.52 -3.75 -3.79
C ASN A 67 -0.96 -3.62 -3.44
N ARG A 68 -1.30 -3.01 -2.32
CA ARG A 68 -2.67 -2.87 -1.81
C ARG A 68 -3.07 -1.41 -1.64
N SER A 69 -2.44 -0.53 -2.40
CA SER A 69 -2.68 0.90 -2.34
C SER A 69 -4.01 1.31 -2.98
N SER A 70 -4.52 2.48 -2.59
CA SER A 70 -5.74 3.06 -3.17
C SER A 70 -5.69 4.59 -3.25
N ILE A 71 -6.37 5.17 -4.25
CA ILE A 71 -6.60 6.60 -4.37
C ILE A 71 -8.08 6.86 -4.07
N ARG A 72 -8.37 7.73 -3.11
CA ARG A 72 -9.74 8.12 -2.73
C ARG A 72 -9.98 9.59 -2.95
N LEU A 73 -11.19 9.93 -3.39
CA LEU A 73 -11.63 11.32 -3.52
C LEU A 73 -12.27 11.76 -2.21
N ILE A 74 -11.93 12.96 -1.75
CA ILE A 74 -12.54 13.61 -0.58
C ILE A 74 -12.99 15.01 -0.96
N LYS A 75 -13.95 15.58 -0.20
CA LYS A 75 -14.45 16.94 -0.40
C LYS A 75 -14.61 17.67 0.93
N SER A 76 -14.15 18.91 1.02
CA SER A 76 -14.14 19.72 2.25
C SER A 76 -13.51 19.00 3.46
N GLY A 77 -12.59 18.06 3.20
CA GLY A 77 -11.99 17.21 4.23
C GLY A 77 -12.81 15.99 4.67
N GLY A 78 -14.06 15.85 4.23
CA GLY A 78 -14.92 14.68 4.46
C GLY A 78 -14.69 13.57 3.43
N GLN A 79 -14.81 12.31 3.88
CA GLN A 79 -14.71 11.16 2.98
C GLN A 79 -15.91 11.05 2.06
N LEU A 80 -15.66 10.81 0.77
CA LEU A 80 -16.69 10.39 -0.18
C LEU A 80 -16.63 8.86 -0.33
N PRO A 81 -17.75 8.21 -0.68
CA PRO A 81 -17.77 6.79 -1.01
C PRO A 81 -17.21 6.53 -2.43
N VAL A 82 -16.09 7.16 -2.78
CA VAL A 82 -15.51 7.14 -4.12
C VAL A 82 -14.05 6.69 -4.04
N VAL A 83 -13.78 5.58 -4.72
CA VAL A 83 -12.43 5.03 -4.93
C VAL A 83 -12.10 5.25 -6.41
N LEU A 84 -11.00 5.94 -6.68
CA LEU A 84 -10.56 6.24 -8.05
C LEU A 84 -9.66 5.14 -8.62
N ALA A 85 -8.88 4.50 -7.76
CA ALA A 85 -8.03 3.36 -8.10
C ALA A 85 -7.75 2.53 -6.84
N ASP A 86 -7.57 1.23 -7.00
CA ASP A 86 -7.22 0.29 -5.93
C ASP A 86 -6.28 -0.83 -6.40
N GLN A 87 -5.73 -1.57 -5.44
CA GLN A 87 -4.91 -2.76 -5.65
C GLN A 87 -3.68 -2.57 -6.57
N PHE A 88 -3.02 -1.42 -6.44
CA PHE A 88 -1.83 -1.09 -7.24
C PHE A 88 -0.55 -1.05 -6.41
N ASP A 89 0.59 -1.13 -7.10
CA ASP A 89 1.92 -0.94 -6.52
C ASP A 89 2.18 0.55 -6.26
N ILE A 90 2.39 0.93 -5.00
CA ILE A 90 2.69 2.32 -4.59
C ILE A 90 3.95 2.89 -5.25
N LEU A 91 4.81 2.06 -5.84
CA LEU A 91 6.00 2.53 -6.58
C LEU A 91 5.75 2.85 -8.06
N LEU A 92 4.51 2.76 -8.55
CA LEU A 92 4.19 3.19 -9.92
C LEU A 92 4.43 4.69 -10.16
N GLY A 93 4.30 5.52 -9.12
CA GLY A 93 4.48 6.98 -9.19
C GLY A 93 3.39 7.74 -9.96
N SER A 94 2.56 7.03 -10.72
CA SER A 94 1.41 7.60 -11.41
C SER A 94 0.37 6.56 -11.79
N ILE A 95 -0.91 6.98 -11.83
CA ILE A 95 -2.05 6.22 -12.34
C ILE A 95 -3.02 7.18 -13.04
N GLU A 96 -3.54 6.74 -14.19
CA GLU A 96 -4.69 7.37 -14.84
C GLU A 96 -6.00 6.95 -14.16
N VAL A 97 -6.86 7.92 -13.84
CA VAL A 97 -8.16 7.71 -13.21
C VAL A 97 -9.27 8.40 -14.00
N GLU A 98 -10.46 7.83 -14.00
CA GLU A 98 -11.66 8.51 -14.51
C GLU A 98 -12.22 9.45 -13.44
N VAL A 99 -12.45 10.71 -13.80
CA VAL A 99 -13.08 11.68 -12.90
C VAL A 99 -14.55 11.31 -12.73
N PRO A 100 -15.02 11.01 -11.50
CA PRO A 100 -16.39 10.57 -11.26
C PRO A 100 -17.40 11.68 -11.53
N TRP A 101 -18.66 11.30 -11.75
CA TRP A 101 -19.77 12.26 -11.80
C TRP A 101 -20.13 12.75 -10.38
N VAL A 102 -19.65 13.93 -10.02
CA VAL A 102 -19.81 14.56 -8.69
C VAL A 102 -20.27 16.01 -8.81
N ILE A 103 -20.82 16.57 -7.73
CA ILE A 103 -21.21 18.00 -7.67
C ILE A 103 -19.97 18.86 -7.93
N GLN A 104 -20.06 19.85 -8.81
CA GLN A 104 -18.91 20.73 -9.05
C GLN A 104 -18.46 21.46 -7.77
N GLY A 105 -17.17 21.76 -7.66
CA GLY A 105 -16.59 22.41 -6.47
C GLY A 105 -15.08 22.54 -6.56
N ASP A 106 -14.51 23.38 -5.71
CA ASP A 106 -13.09 23.76 -5.65
C ASP A 106 -12.36 23.21 -4.39
N ASP A 107 -13.04 22.38 -3.63
CA ASP A 107 -12.62 21.87 -2.32
C ASP A 107 -12.43 20.34 -2.32
N TYR A 108 -12.10 19.77 -3.48
CA TYR A 108 -11.74 18.36 -3.62
C TYR A 108 -10.28 18.12 -3.25
N SER A 109 -9.97 16.95 -2.71
CA SER A 109 -8.57 16.50 -2.57
C SER A 109 -8.49 14.99 -2.79
N LEU A 110 -7.29 14.50 -3.03
CA LEU A 110 -7.02 13.06 -3.06
C LEU A 110 -6.40 12.61 -1.75
N VAL A 111 -6.71 11.38 -1.34
CA VAL A 111 -5.95 10.66 -0.33
C VAL A 111 -5.37 9.40 -0.97
N LEU A 112 -4.05 9.32 -0.95
CA LEU A 112 -3.29 8.15 -1.39
C LEU A 112 -3.01 7.26 -0.18
N PHE A 113 -3.55 6.04 -0.19
CA PHE A 113 -3.36 5.06 0.86
C PHE A 113 -2.33 4.03 0.43
N GLY A 114 -1.30 3.84 1.23
CA GLY A 114 -0.57 2.56 1.34
C GLY A 114 -1.12 1.83 2.57
N ASP A 115 -0.45 2.02 3.70
CA ASP A 115 -0.87 1.62 5.05
C ASP A 115 -1.36 2.80 5.91
N SER A 116 -0.82 4.01 5.67
CA SER A 116 -1.35 5.29 6.12
C SER A 116 -1.80 6.14 4.93
N GLY A 117 -2.71 7.10 5.16
CA GLY A 117 -3.25 7.97 4.12
C GLY A 117 -2.45 9.27 3.99
N ASN A 118 -1.95 9.59 2.81
CA ASN A 118 -1.38 10.89 2.50
C ASN A 118 -2.39 11.76 1.74
N ARG A 119 -2.72 12.93 2.28
CA ARG A 119 -3.65 13.88 1.65
C ARG A 119 -2.88 14.83 0.74
N GLY A 120 -3.33 14.95 -0.51
CA GLY A 120 -2.83 15.93 -1.47
C GLY A 120 -3.46 17.32 -1.29
N GLU A 121 -3.02 18.27 -2.11
CA GLU A 121 -3.56 19.63 -2.12
C GLU A 121 -5.02 19.68 -2.64
N PRO A 122 -5.77 20.75 -2.30
CA PRO A 122 -7.11 20.95 -2.84
C PRO A 122 -7.09 21.26 -4.35
N PHE A 123 -8.13 20.87 -5.07
CA PHE A 123 -8.29 21.13 -6.51
C PHE A 123 -9.77 21.21 -6.89
N THR A 124 -10.04 21.64 -8.13
CA THR A 124 -11.40 21.87 -8.65
C THR A 124 -11.88 20.73 -9.54
N ILE A 125 -13.13 20.31 -9.36
CA ILE A 125 -13.87 19.46 -10.31
C ILE A 125 -15.04 20.24 -10.89
N THR A 126 -15.18 20.27 -12.22
CA THR A 126 -16.21 20.98 -12.97
C THR A 126 -16.99 20.08 -13.93
N GLY A 127 -18.11 20.58 -14.47
CA GLY A 127 -18.95 19.88 -15.45
C GLY A 127 -20.00 18.94 -14.85
N GLY A 128 -19.98 18.74 -13.53
CA GLY A 128 -21.03 18.06 -12.78
C GLY A 128 -22.20 18.98 -12.41
N PRO A 129 -23.20 18.48 -11.66
CA PRO A 129 -24.31 19.30 -11.18
C PRO A 129 -23.83 20.38 -10.21
N SER A 130 -24.54 21.52 -10.15
CA SER A 130 -24.38 22.51 -9.09
C SER A 130 -25.10 22.06 -7.82
N SER A 131 -24.57 22.46 -6.66
CA SER A 131 -25.24 22.30 -5.35
C SER A 131 -26.49 23.15 -5.24
#